data_AF-A0A8S1T0E1-F1
#
_entry.id   AF-A0A8S1T0E1-F1
#
_cell.length_a   1.000
_cell.length_b   1.000
_cell.length_c   1.000
_cell.angle_alpha   90.00
_cell.angle_beta   90.00
_cell.angle_gamma   90.00
#
_symmetry.space_group_name_H-M   'P 1'
#
loop_
_entity.id
_entity.type
_entity.pdbx_description
1 polymer ?
#
loop_
_entity_poly.entity_id
_entity_poly.type
_entity_poly.pdbx_seq_one_letter_code
_entity_poly.pdbx_strand_id
1 'polypeptide(L)'
;MESPEVIFIGKPPVHEHIYSNGFICLSILYDEWTAALSVTSLCLSIQSMLSSATIKMKPPNDEEFIKKAGGKGPKSFKWNFHDEKC
;
A
#
# COMPACT_ATOMS: atom_id res chain seq x y z
N MET A 1 8.17 11.98 13.16
CA MET A 1 9.05 11.05 12.42
C MET A 1 8.27 10.61 11.20
N GLU A 2 8.88 10.66 10.01
CA GLU A 2 8.19 10.32 8.77
C GLU A 2 8.41 8.84 8.45
N SER A 3 7.37 8.16 7.97
CA SER A 3 7.48 6.79 7.47
C SER A 3 8.19 6.74 6.13
N PRO A 4 8.90 5.64 5.82
CA PRO A 4 9.49 5.49 4.49
C PRO A 4 8.43 5.50 3.40
N GLU A 5 8.82 5.97 2.22
CA GLU A 5 8.05 5.78 0.99
C GLU A 5 8.39 4.41 0.39
N VAL A 6 7.38 3.55 0.23
CA VAL A 6 7.55 2.19 -0.30
C VAL A 6 6.55 1.95 -1.42
N ILE A 7 7.08 1.53 -2.57
CA ILE A 7 6.31 1.20 -3.78
C ILE A 7 6.86 -0.08 -4.41
N PHE A 8 6.00 -0.82 -5.11
CA PHE A 8 6.45 -1.90 -6.00
C PHE A 8 7.01 -1.32 -7.30
N ILE A 9 8.18 -1.81 -7.71
CA ILE A 9 8.81 -1.46 -8.98
C ILE A 9 8.45 -2.53 -10.03
N GLY A 10 8.31 -2.12 -11.29
CA GLY A 10 7.98 -3.03 -12.39
C GLY A 10 6.49 -3.36 -12.42
N LYS A 11 6.14 -4.63 -12.67
CA LYS A 11 4.74 -5.09 -12.67
C LYS A 11 4.31 -5.40 -11.23
N PRO A 12 3.44 -4.59 -10.58
CA PRO A 12 3.04 -4.84 -9.20
C PRO A 12 2.17 -6.09 -9.08
N PRO A 13 2.14 -6.74 -7.91
CA PRO A 13 1.18 -7.80 -7.62
C PRO A 13 -0.27 -7.34 -7.84
N VAL A 14 -1.13 -8.28 -8.22
CA VAL A 14 -2.59 -8.06 -8.28
C VAL A 14 -3.14 -8.32 -6.89
N HIS A 15 -3.35 -7.25 -6.13
CA HIS A 15 -3.81 -7.28 -4.74
C HIS A 15 -4.74 -6.10 -4.45
N GLU A 16 -5.74 -6.30 -3.58
CA GLU A 16 -6.78 -5.30 -3.26
C GLU A 16 -6.24 -4.01 -2.62
N HIS A 17 -5.01 -4.08 -2.09
CA HIS A 17 -4.27 -2.96 -1.51
C HIS A 17 -3.09 -2.47 -2.36
N ILE A 18 -2.89 -3.01 -3.58
CA ILE A 18 -1.76 -2.62 -4.45
C ILE A 18 -2.25 -2.05 -5.78
N TYR A 19 -1.99 -0.77 -5.95
CA TYR A 19 -2.35 -0.02 -7.16
C TYR A 19 -1.42 -0.36 -8.32
N SER A 20 -1.87 -0.13 -9.56
CA SER A 20 -1.09 -0.48 -10.75
C SER A 20 0.13 0.40 -10.99
N ASN A 21 0.23 1.55 -10.33
CA ASN A 21 1.46 2.36 -10.24
C ASN A 21 2.42 1.88 -9.13
N GLY A 22 2.10 0.78 -8.44
CA GLY A 22 2.92 0.18 -7.39
C GLY A 22 2.67 0.73 -5.99
N PHE A 23 1.73 1.65 -5.81
CA PHE A 23 1.43 2.21 -4.49
C PHE A 23 0.73 1.17 -3.61
N ILE A 24 1.03 1.24 -2.31
CA ILE A 24 0.59 0.27 -1.32
C ILE A 24 -0.30 1.00 -0.31
N CYS A 25 -1.56 0.58 -0.20
CA CYS A 25 -2.46 1.07 0.83
C CYS A 25 -2.31 0.18 2.07
N LEU A 26 -1.35 0.50 2.94
CA LEU A 26 -1.09 -0.22 4.18
C LEU A 26 -0.89 0.80 5.31
N SER A 27 -1.70 0.72 6.36
CA SER A 27 -1.79 1.71 7.44
C SER A 27 -0.44 2.07 8.07
N ILE A 28 0.44 1.08 8.27
CA ILE A 28 1.78 1.27 8.86
C ILE A 28 2.74 2.07 7.98
N LEU A 29 2.43 2.30 6.71
CA LEU A 29 3.16 3.23 5.85
C LEU A 29 2.71 4.68 6.05
N TYR A 30 1.68 4.95 6.85
CA TYR A 30 1.07 6.26 7.00
C TYR A 30 0.79 6.55 8.48
N ASP A 31 -0.47 6.50 8.90
CA ASP A 31 -0.93 6.98 10.21
C ASP A 31 -0.50 6.05 11.36
N GLU A 32 -0.28 4.76 11.08
CA GLU A 32 0.15 3.78 12.09
C GLU A 32 1.67 3.60 12.16
N TRP A 33 2.44 4.44 11.47
CA TRP A 33 3.89 4.40 11.57
C TRP A 33 4.36 4.88 12.95
N THR A 34 5.24 4.11 13.58
CA THR A 34 5.90 4.48 14.84
C THR A 34 7.41 4.30 14.73
N ALA A 35 8.17 5.03 15.55
CA ALA A 35 9.64 4.90 15.61
C ALA A 35 10.13 3.49 16.00
N ALA A 36 9.24 2.65 16.54
CA ALA A 36 9.53 1.26 16.90
C ALA A 36 9.48 0.32 15.68
N LEU A 37 8.85 0.72 14.57
CA LEU A 37 8.78 -0.07 13.36
C LEU A 37 10.10 -0.01 12.60
N SER A 38 10.51 -1.17 12.08
CA SER A 38 11.70 -1.33 11.24
C SER A 38 11.32 -1.61 9.79
N VAL A 39 12.29 -1.44 8.88
CA VAL A 39 12.13 -1.88 7.47
C VAL A 39 11.81 -3.37 7.40
N THR A 40 12.42 -4.19 8.25
CA THR A 40 12.16 -5.63 8.31
C THR A 40 10.70 -5.93 8.69
N SER A 41 10.17 -5.29 9.74
CA SER A 41 8.77 -5.49 10.13
C SER A 41 7.80 -5.02 9.04
N LEU A 42 8.15 -3.94 8.33
CA LEU A 42 7.37 -3.46 7.19
C LEU A 42 7.35 -4.49 6.04
N CYS A 43 8.50 -5.07 5.68
CA CYS A 43 8.57 -6.12 4.68
C CYS A 43 7.75 -7.35 5.07
N LEU A 44 7.79 -7.75 6.35
CA LEU A 44 6.99 -8.86 6.88
C LEU A 44 5.50 -8.57 6.80
N SER A 45 5.06 -7.35 7.14
CA SER A 45 3.65 -6.95 6.99
C SER A 45 3.18 -6.99 5.54
N ILE A 46 3.99 -6.51 4.59
CA ILE A 46 3.68 -6.58 3.15
C ILE A 46 3.59 -8.04 2.69
N GLN A 47 4.54 -8.88 3.11
CA GLN A 47 4.52 -10.31 2.78
C GLN A 47 3.29 -11.00 3.36
N SER A 48 2.93 -10.70 4.62
CA SER A 48 1.74 -11.24 5.27
C SER A 48 0.47 -10.82 4.53
N MET A 49 0.33 -9.53 4.22
CA MET A 49 -0.79 -8.97 3.45
C MET A 49 -0.96 -9.71 2.11
N LEU A 50 0.13 -9.88 1.35
CA LEU A 50 0.10 -10.61 0.08
C LEU A 50 -0.26 -12.09 0.24
N SER A 51 0.15 -12.71 1.36
CA SER A 51 -0.05 -14.14 1.60
C SER A 51 -1.47 -14.46 2.08
N SER A 52 -2.16 -13.50 2.73
CA SER A 52 -3.54 -13.66 3.18
C SER A 52 -4.58 -13.44 2.08
N ALA A 53 -4.17 -13.01 0.88
CA ALA A 53 -5.07 -12.75 -0.23
C ALA A 53 -5.79 -14.02 -0.70
N THR A 54 -7.11 -14.05 -0.57
CA THR A 54 -7.96 -15.17 -1.05
C THR A 54 -8.30 -15.04 -2.53
N ILE A 55 -8.25 -13.82 -3.08
CA ILE A 55 -8.59 -13.51 -4.47
C ILE A 55 -7.54 -12.55 -5.05
N LYS A 56 -7.17 -12.75 -6.32
CA LYS A 56 -6.35 -11.79 -7.06
C LYS A 56 -7.24 -10.72 -7.68
N MET A 57 -7.37 -9.59 -7.01
CA MET A 57 -8.07 -8.41 -7.53
C MET A 57 -7.27 -7.13 -7.29
N LYS A 58 -7.58 -6.06 -8.03
CA LYS A 58 -7.02 -4.72 -7.82
C LYS A 58 -7.91 -3.91 -6.87
N PRO A 59 -7.42 -2.79 -6.30
CA PRO A 59 -8.28 -1.85 -5.59
C PRO A 59 -9.46 -1.42 -6.49
N PRO A 60 -10.69 -1.30 -5.97
CA PRO A 60 -11.87 -0.94 -6.78
C PRO A 60 -11.74 0.40 -7.52
N ASN A 61 -10.96 1.32 -6.95
CA ASN A 61 -10.71 2.67 -7.48
C ASN A 61 -9.35 2.80 -8.20
N ASP A 62 -8.70 1.69 -8.60
CA ASP A 62 -7.34 1.69 -9.17
C ASP A 62 -7.19 2.65 -10.37
N GLU A 63 -8.07 2.54 -11.37
CA GLU A 63 -7.99 3.34 -12.59
C GLU A 63 -8.17 4.84 -12.31
N GLU A 64 -9.14 5.20 -11.47
CA GLU A 64 -9.40 6.60 -11.10
C GLU A 64 -8.22 7.17 -10.30
N PHE A 65 -7.71 6.38 -9.34
CA PHE A 65 -6.60 6.77 -8.51
C PHE A 65 -5.33 7.03 -9.34
N ILE A 66 -5.00 6.16 -10.30
CA ILE A 66 -3.82 6.32 -11.15
C ILE A 66 -3.91 7.57 -12.01
N LYS A 67 -5.07 7.85 -12.60
CA LYS A 67 -5.31 9.09 -13.37
C LYS A 67 -5.09 10.33 -12.49
N LYS A 68 -5.58 10.29 -11.25
CA LYS A 68 -5.40 11.37 -10.26
C LYS A 68 -3.96 11.46 -9.75
N ALA A 69 -3.23 10.34 -9.74
CA ALA A 69 -1.88 10.28 -9.19
C ALA A 69 -0.93 11.20 -9.97
N GLY A 70 -1.05 11.22 -11.30
CA GLY A 70 -0.41 12.23 -12.16
C GLY A 70 1.11 12.37 -11.93
N GLY A 71 1.79 11.29 -11.54
CA GLY A 71 3.22 11.28 -11.25
C GLY A 71 3.63 11.75 -9.85
N LYS A 72 2.68 12.08 -8.96
CA LYS A 72 2.97 12.40 -7.56
C LYS A 72 3.27 11.13 -6.77
N GLY A 73 4.14 11.24 -5.76
CA GLY A 73 4.44 10.13 -4.84
C GLY A 73 3.26 9.75 -3.93
N PRO A 74 3.23 8.53 -3.38
CA PRO A 74 2.15 8.00 -2.55
C PRO A 74 1.85 8.84 -1.30
N LYS A 75 2.82 9.58 -0.75
CA LYS A 75 2.61 10.48 0.41
C LYS A 75 1.80 11.73 0.08
N SER A 76 1.58 12.04 -1.20
CA SER A 76 0.77 13.19 -1.63
C SER A 76 -0.74 12.96 -1.53
N PHE A 77 -1.18 11.78 -1.10
CA PHE A 77 -2.57 11.35 -1.08
C PHE A 77 -3.03 11.03 0.35
N LYS A 78 -4.30 11.31 0.65
CA LYS A 78 -4.97 10.80 1.85
C LYS A 78 -5.51 9.42 1.54
N TRP A 79 -5.06 8.44 2.31
CA TRP A 79 -5.44 7.05 2.17
C TRP A 79 -6.62 6.75 3.10
N ASN A 80 -7.66 6.12 2.55
CA ASN A 80 -8.71 5.53 3.35
C ASN A 80 -8.40 4.05 3.46
N PHE A 81 -7.96 3.62 4.63
CA PHE A 81 -7.67 2.21 4.91
C PHE A 81 -9.00 1.51 5.19
N HIS A 82 -9.24 0.39 4.50
CA HIS A 82 -10.39 -0.48 4.75
C HIS A 82 -9.91 -1.74 5.47
N ASP A 83 -9.23 -1.56 6.61
CA ASP A 83 -8.73 -2.65 7.43
C ASP A 83 -9.77 -2.98 8.51
N GLU A 84 -10.99 -3.35 8.11
CA GLU A 84 -11.88 -4.04 9.03
C GLU A 84 -11.39 -5.48 9.16
N LYS A 85 -10.65 -5.72 10.25
CA LYS A 85 -10.25 -7.02 10.84
C LYS A 85 -10.83 -8.25 10.09
N CYS A 86 -9.98 -8.89 9.27
CA CYS A 86 -10.16 -10.29 8.91
C CYS A 86 -9.88 -11.20 10.13
#